data_AF-A0AA42KUT6-F1
#
_entry.id   AF-A0AA42KUT6-F1
#
_cell.length_a   1.000
_cell.length_b   1.000
_cell.length_c   1.000
_cell.angle_alpha   90.00
_cell.angle_beta   90.00
_cell.angle_gamma   90.00
#
_symmetry.space_group_name_H-M   'P 1'
#
loop_
_entity.id
_entity.type
_entity.pdbx_description
1 polymer ?
#
loop_
_entity_poly.entity_id
_entity_poly.type
_entity_poly.pdbx_seq_one_letter_code
_entity_poly.pdbx_strand_id
1 'polypeptide(L)'
;MILDNERRQHPVGQGFFHSGFILEDREIRLSYVYDCGSMAAYKGERDREIDSFHRQAANLKTLDLLYLSHVHADHINGVEKLLETDAIAHALELDTVCLATFPL
;
A
#
# COMPACT_ATOMS: atom_id res chain seq x y z
N MET A 1 -22.52 -14.98 -0.53
CA MET A 1 -22.19 -13.56 -0.35
C MET A 1 -21.71 -13.32 1.07
N ILE A 2 -20.44 -13.64 1.26
CA ILE A 2 -19.62 -13.20 2.38
C ILE A 2 -18.66 -12.15 1.85
N LEU A 3 -18.55 -11.02 2.55
CA LEU A 3 -17.54 -10.00 2.29
C LEU A 3 -16.49 -10.07 3.40
N ASP A 4 -15.28 -10.43 3.02
CA ASP A 4 -14.13 -10.47 3.92
C ASP A 4 -13.21 -9.28 3.63
N ASN A 5 -12.62 -8.73 4.68
CA ASN A 5 -11.62 -7.67 4.56
C ASN A 5 -10.36 -8.09 5.30
N GLU A 6 -9.36 -8.50 4.52
CA GLU A 6 -8.04 -8.86 5.02
C GLU A 6 -7.16 -7.61 5.05
N ARG A 7 -6.60 -7.29 6.22
CA ARG A 7 -5.69 -6.15 6.39
C ARG A 7 -4.39 -6.57 7.04
N ARG A 8 -3.30 -5.95 6.60
CA ARG A 8 -1.98 -6.04 7.23
C ARG A 8 -1.49 -4.65 7.61
N GLN A 9 -1.05 -4.50 8.85
CA GLN A 9 -0.24 -3.37 9.28
C GLN A 9 1.23 -3.76 9.15
N HIS A 10 1.98 -2.99 8.38
CA HIS A 10 3.39 -3.25 8.15
C HIS A 10 4.25 -2.58 9.23
N PRO A 11 5.27 -3.26 9.79
CA PRO A 11 6.13 -2.72 10.83
C PRO A 11 7.14 -1.70 10.28
N VAL A 12 6.67 -0.54 9.82
CA VAL A 12 7.49 0.54 9.23
C VAL A 12 7.72 1.74 10.17
N GLY A 13 7.32 1.61 11.44
CA GLY A 13 7.31 2.72 12.40
C GLY A 13 6.04 3.57 12.31
N GLN A 14 6.18 4.89 12.43
CA GLN A 14 5.07 5.86 12.48
C GLN A 14 4.41 6.19 11.14
N GLY A 15 4.96 5.75 10.01
CA GLY A 15 4.46 6.12 8.67
C GLY A 15 3.22 5.38 8.19
N PHE A 16 2.65 4.54 9.06
CA PHE A 16 1.31 3.98 8.94
C PHE A 16 1.03 3.21 7.65
N PHE A 17 2.03 2.46 7.13
CA PHE A 17 1.83 1.61 5.97
C PHE A 17 0.89 0.43 6.28
N HIS A 18 -0.27 0.42 5.63
CA HIS A 18 -1.21 -0.69 5.62
C HIS A 18 -1.52 -1.15 4.20
N SER A 19 -1.73 -2.45 4.03
CA SER A 19 -2.28 -3.04 2.81
C SER A 19 -3.52 -3.87 3.13
N GLY A 20 -4.40 -4.05 2.16
CA GLY A 20 -5.55 -4.92 2.34
C GLY A 20 -6.24 -5.34 1.05
N PHE A 21 -7.07 -6.37 1.22
CA PHE A 21 -7.89 -6.96 0.18
C PHE A 21 -9.32 -7.08 0.69
N ILE A 22 -10.29 -6.60 -0.10
CA ILE A 22 -11.70 -6.91 0.08
C ILE A 22 -12.02 -8.08 -0.83
N LEU A 23 -12.52 -9.16 -0.25
CA LEU A 23 -12.89 -10.38 -0.95
C LEU A 23 -14.40 -10.57 -0.92
N GLU A 24 -14.97 -10.99 -2.04
CA GLU A 24 -16.36 -11.47 -2.11
C GLU A 24 -16.32 -12.96 -2.44
N ASP A 25 -16.84 -13.79 -1.52
CA ASP A 25 -16.84 -15.24 -1.67
C ASP A 25 -15.44 -15.80 -2.07
N ARG A 26 -14.38 -15.23 -1.45
CA ARG A 26 -12.93 -15.52 -1.63
C ARG A 26 -12.26 -14.96 -2.90
N GLU A 27 -12.99 -14.24 -3.74
CA GLU A 27 -12.42 -13.56 -4.90
C GLU A 27 -12.08 -12.11 -4.54
N ILE A 28 -10.88 -11.65 -4.90
CA ILE A 28 -10.47 -10.25 -4.65
C ILE A 28 -11.36 -9.32 -5.49
N ARG A 29 -12.03 -8.39 -4.83
CA ARG A 29 -12.85 -7.33 -5.44
C ARG A 29 -12.22 -5.95 -5.35
N LEU A 30 -11.36 -5.73 -4.36
CA LEU A 30 -10.63 -4.48 -4.16
C LEU A 30 -9.30 -4.78 -3.47
N SER A 31 -8.23 -4.17 -3.96
CA SER A 31 -6.92 -4.11 -3.35
C SER A 31 -6.61 -2.66 -2.98
N TYR A 32 -6.06 -2.43 -1.79
CA TYR A 32 -5.74 -1.08 -1.37
C TYR A 32 -4.50 -1.00 -0.50
N VAL A 33 -3.88 0.17 -0.55
CA VAL A 33 -2.82 0.61 0.35
C VAL A 33 -3.29 1.88 1.05
N TYR A 34 -3.05 1.97 2.36
CA TYR A 34 -3.28 3.16 3.17
C TYR A 34 -1.94 3.62 3.72
N ASP A 35 -1.47 4.79 3.26
CA ASP A 35 -0.10 5.29 3.40
C ASP A 35 0.97 4.26 3.00
N CYS A 36 2.22 4.67 2.87
CA CYS A 36 3.32 3.73 2.60
C CYS A 36 4.69 4.26 3.05
N GLY A 37 4.69 5.31 3.87
CA GLY A 37 5.91 5.99 4.29
C GLY A 37 6.51 5.45 5.58
N SER A 38 7.63 6.07 5.95
CA SER A 38 8.23 5.97 7.28
C SER A 38 9.14 7.17 7.55
N MET A 39 9.60 7.35 8.79
CA MET A 39 10.70 8.30 9.04
C MET A 39 11.97 7.79 8.36
N ALA A 40 12.86 8.70 7.96
CA ALA A 40 14.07 8.34 7.20
C ALA A 40 14.95 7.27 7.87
N ALA A 41 14.96 7.22 9.20
CA ALA A 41 15.66 6.19 9.97
C ALA A 41 15.15 4.76 9.71
N TYR A 42 13.92 4.60 9.22
CA TYR A 42 13.26 3.33 8.94
C TYR A 42 13.07 3.08 7.44
N LYS A 43 13.92 3.68 6.59
CA LYS A 43 13.84 3.47 5.13
C LYS A 43 14.00 2.00 4.76
N GLY A 44 14.92 1.29 5.42
CA GLY A 44 15.20 -0.12 5.13
C GLY A 44 14.02 -1.03 5.46
N GLU A 45 13.40 -0.83 6.63
CA GLU A 45 12.21 -1.56 7.06
C GLU A 45 11.03 -1.26 6.14
N ARG A 46 10.82 0.01 5.78
CA ARG A 46 9.78 0.41 4.83
C ARG A 46 9.95 -0.27 3.48
N ASP A 47 11.13 -0.20 2.88
CA ASP A 47 11.36 -0.78 1.55
C ASP A 47 11.20 -2.30 1.59
N ARG A 48 11.70 -2.96 2.65
CA ARG A 48 11.50 -4.40 2.88
C ARG A 48 10.02 -4.79 2.96
N GLU A 49 9.21 -3.99 3.64
CA GLU A 49 7.78 -4.24 3.77
C GLU A 49 7.02 -3.97 2.47
N ILE A 50 7.43 -2.97 1.68
CA ILE A 50 6.90 -2.75 0.33
C ILE A 50 7.21 -3.96 -0.57
N ASP A 51 8.45 -4.46 -0.55
CA ASP A 51 8.82 -5.67 -1.29
C ASP A 51 8.01 -6.90 -0.82
N SER A 52 7.69 -6.97 0.47
CA SER A 52 6.83 -8.01 1.04
C SER A 52 5.40 -7.94 0.51
N PHE A 53 4.85 -6.72 0.41
CA PHE A 53 3.56 -6.46 -0.20
C PHE A 53 3.57 -6.83 -1.69
N HIS A 54 4.59 -6.46 -2.46
CA HIS A 54 4.70 -6.83 -3.88
C HIS A 54 4.69 -8.35 -4.09
N ARG A 55 5.37 -9.12 -3.23
CA ARG A 55 5.33 -10.59 -3.27
C ARG A 55 3.94 -11.14 -2.94
N GLN A 56 3.22 -10.53 -1.98
CA GLN A 56 1.86 -10.92 -1.65
C GLN A 56 0.88 -10.58 -2.80
N ALA A 57 1.08 -9.44 -3.44
CA ALA A 57 0.28 -8.93 -4.53
C ALA A 57 0.70 -9.48 -5.91
N ALA A 58 1.63 -10.46 -6.00
CA ALA A 58 2.25 -10.89 -7.25
C ALA A 58 1.28 -11.35 -8.35
N ASN A 59 0.06 -11.74 -7.99
CA ASN A 59 -0.99 -12.16 -8.93
C ASN A 59 -1.96 -11.03 -9.30
N LEU A 60 -1.79 -9.85 -8.72
CA LEU A 60 -2.55 -8.66 -9.10
C LEU A 60 -1.93 -8.04 -10.34
N LYS A 61 -2.75 -7.30 -11.08
CA LYS A 61 -2.27 -6.42 -12.16
C LYS A 61 -2.40 -4.96 -11.79
N THR A 62 -3.36 -4.68 -10.91
CA THR A 62 -3.76 -3.34 -10.55
C THR A 62 -3.84 -3.26 -9.04
N LEU A 63 -3.31 -2.17 -8.47
CA LEU A 63 -3.65 -1.70 -7.13
C LEU A 63 -4.83 -0.74 -7.29
N ASP A 64 -6.00 -1.11 -6.77
CA ASP A 64 -7.22 -0.34 -7.04
C ASP A 64 -7.20 1.03 -6.33
N LEU A 65 -6.67 1.07 -5.11
CA LEU A 65 -6.67 2.30 -4.30
C LEU A 65 -5.37 2.51 -3.52
N LEU A 66 -4.76 3.67 -3.71
CA LEU A 66 -3.79 4.24 -2.78
C LEU A 66 -4.46 5.38 -2.00
N TYR A 67 -4.71 5.17 -0.72
CA TYR A 67 -5.21 6.19 0.18
C TYR A 67 -4.04 6.85 0.92
N LEU A 68 -3.90 8.17 0.81
CA LEU A 68 -2.93 8.97 1.54
C LEU A 68 -3.66 9.77 2.62
N SER A 69 -3.31 9.54 3.88
CA SER A 69 -3.95 10.19 5.02
C SER A 69 -3.64 11.68 5.09
N HIS A 70 -2.44 12.08 4.68
CA HIS A 70 -1.99 13.46 4.54
C HIS A 70 -0.61 13.50 3.87
N VAL A 71 -0.11 14.70 3.57
CA VAL A 71 1.10 14.91 2.76
C VAL A 71 2.34 15.21 3.63
N HIS A 72 2.50 14.49 4.75
CA HIS A 72 3.78 14.51 5.47
C HIS A 72 4.74 13.47 4.89
N ALA A 73 6.03 13.79 4.93
CA ALA A 73 7.06 12.98 4.30
C ALA A 73 7.05 11.53 4.79
N ASP A 74 6.84 11.31 6.08
CA ASP A 74 6.81 9.98 6.70
C ASP A 74 5.55 9.17 6.37
N HIS A 75 4.57 9.74 5.66
CA HIS A 75 3.39 9.02 5.17
C HIS A 75 3.45 8.71 3.67
N ILE A 76 4.15 9.55 2.89
CA ILE A 76 4.15 9.47 1.42
C ILE A 76 5.49 8.99 0.81
N ASN A 77 6.58 8.99 1.57
CA ASN A 77 7.91 8.79 0.98
C ASN A 77 8.20 7.36 0.47
N GLY A 78 7.27 6.42 0.64
CA GLY A 78 7.32 5.09 0.03
C GLY A 78 6.58 4.97 -1.30
N VAL A 79 5.85 6.00 -1.75
CA VAL A 79 5.03 5.94 -2.98
C VAL A 79 5.87 5.59 -4.21
N GLU A 80 7.07 6.18 -4.33
CA GLU A 80 7.97 5.90 -5.45
C GLU A 80 8.37 4.41 -5.49
N LYS A 81 8.73 3.82 -4.34
CA LYS A 81 9.08 2.39 -4.25
C LYS A 81 7.86 1.49 -4.47
N LEU A 82 6.69 1.89 -3.98
CA LEU A 82 5.44 1.15 -4.15
C LEU A 82 5.05 1.00 -5.63
N LEU A 83 5.32 2.03 -6.44
CA LEU A 83 5.00 2.08 -7.87
C LEU A 83 6.19 1.73 -8.78
N GLU A 84 7.35 1.41 -8.20
CA GLU A 84 8.52 0.98 -8.95
C GLU A 84 8.24 -0.36 -9.63
N THR A 85 8.78 -0.54 -10.84
CA THR A 85 8.79 -1.83 -11.53
C THR A 85 10.23 -2.31 -11.62
N ASP A 86 10.54 -3.44 -10.98
CA ASP A 86 11.88 -4.02 -10.94
C ASP A 86 11.82 -5.57 -10.91
N ALA A 87 12.93 -6.24 -10.58
CA ALA A 87 12.97 -7.71 -10.53
C ALA A 87 12.12 -8.32 -9.40
N ILE A 88 11.78 -7.53 -8.38
CA ILE A 88 10.96 -7.91 -7.22
C ILE A 88 9.52 -7.45 -7.41
N ALA A 89 9.35 -6.28 -8.00
CA ALA A 89 8.08 -5.63 -8.28
C ALA A 89 7.60 -5.95 -9.69
N HIS A 90 6.54 -6.76 -9.82
CA HIS A 90 5.77 -6.76 -11.06
C HIS A 90 5.11 -5.40 -11.24
N ALA A 91 4.86 -5.00 -12.49
CA ALA A 91 4.19 -3.74 -12.77
C ALA A 91 2.77 -3.79 -12.20
N LEU A 92 2.58 -3.14 -11.03
CA LEU A 92 1.27 -2.83 -10.45
C LEU A 92 0.82 -1.51 -11.02
N GLU A 93 -0.19 -1.54 -11.88
CA GLU A 93 -0.85 -0.31 -12.32
C GLU A 93 -1.67 0.25 -11.16
N LEU A 94 -1.53 1.54 -10.86
CA LEU A 94 -2.37 2.20 -9.86
C LEU A 94 -3.61 2.78 -10.54
N ASP A 95 -4.81 2.37 -10.10
CA ASP A 95 -6.06 2.90 -10.64
C ASP A 95 -6.42 4.26 -10.02
N THR A 96 -6.57 4.29 -8.69
CA THR A 96 -7.07 5.48 -7.99
C THR A 96 -6.15 5.92 -6.85
N VAL A 97 -5.89 7.23 -6.76
CA VAL A 97 -5.30 7.87 -5.56
C VAL A 97 -6.37 8.67 -4.84
N CYS A 98 -6.55 8.42 -3.54
CA CYS A 98 -7.38 9.23 -2.66
C CYS A 98 -6.50 9.96 -1.65
N LEU A 99 -6.55 11.29 -1.64
CA LEU A 99 -5.88 12.11 -0.63
C LEU A 99 -6.93 12.66 0.33
N ALA A 100 -6.79 12.37 1.62
CA ALA A 100 -7.66 12.99 2.62
C ALA A 100 -7.42 14.51 2.62
N THR A 101 -8.51 15.26 2.46
CA THR A 101 -8.50 16.70 2.62
C THR A 101 -9.19 17.02 3.94
N PHE A 102 -8.42 17.42 4.94
CA PHE A 102 -8.98 17.97 6.17
C PHE A 102 -9.06 19.49 5.99
N PRO A 103 -10.23 20.13 6.20
CA PRO A 103 -10.27 21.58 6.29
C PRO A 103 -9.40 22.01 7.47
N LEU A 104 -8.42 22.87 7.19
CA LEU A 104 -7.63 23.58 8.20
C LEU A 104 -8.53 24.46 9.07
#